data_AF-A0A919WU36-F1
#
_entry.id   AF-A0A919WU36-F1
#
_cell.length_a   1.000
_cell.length_b   1.000
_cell.length_c   1.000
_cell.angle_alpha   90.00
_cell.angle_beta   90.00
_cell.angle_gamma   90.00
#
_symmetry.space_group_name_H-M   'P 1'
#
loop_
_entity.id
_entity.type
_entity.pdbx_description
1 polymer ?
#
loop_
_entity_poly.entity_id
_entity_poly.type
_entity_poly.pdbx_seq_one_letter_code
_entity_poly.pdbx_strand_id
1 'polypeptide(L)'
;MSIVYNLSFFLITTTCLFVLNRNTRRWEWTTSFIFWFLFIAYKYYEFLWKLIHKSLLLLFLGLVILGVTIYFERKLAKTEKKGPRFKQKWAFILLLVCLQVGFVSYQSITNEMLLKEGTLIKVKLEPVDPRSLLQGDYVTLRYDISTIPDLDNSSMSNEKVKVVLRENEDNIYGYAGYVYADGEWNRPYKKQLGDVIINGKTNRPGEVIYGTESFFVPEGEGIELQDNAEIAYLRVGKKGNALLQNVE
;
A
#
# COMPACT_ATOMS: atom_id res chain seq x y z
N MET A 1 -22.16 27.58 -3.05
CA MET A 1 -23.53 27.03 -3.21
C MET A 1 -23.60 25.52 -2.98
N SER A 2 -22.69 24.71 -3.52
CA SER A 2 -22.72 23.23 -3.40
C SER A 2 -22.80 22.70 -1.97
N ILE A 3 -22.08 23.30 -1.02
CA ILE A 3 -22.07 22.86 0.39
C ILE A 3 -23.45 22.94 1.04
N VAL A 4 -24.21 24.01 0.77
CA VAL A 4 -25.52 24.24 1.41
C VAL A 4 -26.54 23.23 0.91
N TYR A 5 -26.59 22.99 -0.40
CA TYR A 5 -27.45 21.96 -1.00
C TYR A 5 -27.14 20.55 -0.48
N ASN A 6 -25.85 20.21 -0.35
CA ASN A 6 -25.43 18.90 0.16
C ASN A 6 -25.81 18.70 1.62
N LEU A 7 -25.67 19.75 2.44
CA LEU A 7 -25.98 19.72 3.86
C LEU A 7 -27.50 19.61 4.08
N SER A 8 -28.29 20.36 3.32
CA SER A 8 -29.75 20.25 3.32
C SER A 8 -30.22 18.86 2.89
N PHE A 9 -29.65 18.30 1.81
CA PHE A 9 -30.00 16.96 1.32
C PHE A 9 -29.64 15.87 2.35
N PHE A 10 -28.47 15.96 2.99
CA PHE A 10 -28.06 15.04 4.05
C PHE A 10 -28.98 15.10 5.27
N LEU A 11 -29.39 16.30 5.69
CA LEU A 11 -30.32 16.49 6.81
C LEU A 11 -31.70 15.91 6.51
N ILE A 12 -32.22 16.14 5.29
CA ILE A 12 -33.53 15.65 4.86
C ILE A 12 -33.52 14.11 4.78
N THR A 13 -32.52 13.51 4.15
CA THR A 13 -32.43 12.04 4.00
C THR A 13 -32.25 11.34 5.35
N THR A 14 -31.41 11.89 6.23
CA THR A 14 -31.18 11.34 7.58
C THR A 14 -32.44 11.45 8.45
N THR A 15 -33.16 12.57 8.39
CA THR A 15 -34.43 12.75 9.10
C THR A 15 -35.49 11.78 8.59
N CYS A 16 -35.57 11.59 7.27
CA CYS A 16 -36.49 10.64 6.65
C CYS A 16 -36.23 9.20 7.12
N LEU A 17 -34.96 8.77 7.15
CA LEU A 17 -34.56 7.43 7.60
C LEU A 17 -34.92 7.18 9.07
N PHE A 18 -34.73 8.18 9.93
CA PHE A 18 -35.01 8.06 11.37
C PHE A 18 -36.50 8.12 11.71
N VAL A 19 -37.27 8.93 10.97
CA VAL A 19 -38.73 9.06 11.14
C VAL A 19 -39.46 7.83 10.59
N LEU A 20 -39.05 7.32 9.42
CA LEU A 20 -39.64 6.12 8.81
C LEU A 20 -39.35 4.83 9.60
N ASN A 21 -38.22 4.77 10.32
CA ASN A 21 -37.89 3.64 11.20
C ASN A 21 -38.90 3.45 12.35
N ARG A 22 -39.74 4.46 12.64
CA ARG A 22 -40.67 4.44 13.76
C ARG A 22 -42.09 3.99 13.39
N ASN A 23 -42.48 3.96 12.11
CA ASN A 23 -43.91 3.83 11.76
C ASN A 23 -44.27 3.07 10.47
N THR A 24 -43.35 2.49 9.68
CA THR A 24 -43.71 1.92 8.37
C THR A 24 -43.03 0.59 7.97
N ARG A 25 -43.64 -0.04 6.94
CA ARG A 25 -43.41 -1.38 6.35
C ARG A 25 -41.94 -1.57 5.93
N ARG A 26 -41.39 -2.78 6.16
CA ARG A 26 -39.95 -3.14 5.95
C ARG A 26 -39.31 -2.64 4.64
N TRP A 27 -40.06 -2.49 3.56
CA TRP A 27 -39.55 -2.12 2.23
C TRP A 27 -39.15 -0.63 2.09
N GLU A 28 -39.85 0.29 2.74
CA GLU A 28 -39.56 1.74 2.70
C GLU A 28 -38.30 2.08 3.49
N TRP A 29 -38.06 1.35 4.57
CA TRP A 29 -36.84 1.46 5.36
C TRP A 29 -35.62 0.95 4.60
N THR A 30 -35.71 -0.20 3.94
CA THR A 30 -34.61 -0.77 3.14
C THR A 30 -34.23 0.13 1.96
N THR A 31 -35.21 0.68 1.25
CA THR A 31 -34.97 1.61 0.13
C THR A 31 -34.30 2.90 0.60
N SER A 32 -34.78 3.50 1.69
CA SER A 32 -34.16 4.69 2.29
C SER A 32 -32.72 4.43 2.75
N PHE A 33 -32.45 3.25 3.31
CA PHE A 33 -31.11 2.83 3.74
C PHE A 33 -30.15 2.66 2.56
N ILE A 34 -30.62 2.05 1.47
CA ILE A 34 -29.86 1.91 0.21
C ILE A 34 -29.54 3.28 -0.38
N PHE A 35 -30.53 4.19 -0.49
CA PHE A 35 -30.32 5.54 -1.01
C PHE A 35 -29.37 6.37 -0.13
N TRP A 36 -29.41 6.20 1.18
CA TRP A 36 -28.48 6.85 2.10
C TRP A 36 -27.03 6.39 1.87
N PHE A 37 -26.81 5.07 1.69
CA PHE A 37 -25.48 4.52 1.39
C PHE A 37 -24.99 4.92 0.00
N LEU A 38 -25.87 4.94 -1.00
CA LEU A 38 -25.59 5.43 -2.36
C LEU A 38 -25.22 6.92 -2.36
N PHE A 39 -25.89 7.75 -1.56
CA PHE A 39 -25.55 9.17 -1.41
C PHE A 39 -24.17 9.37 -0.79
N ILE A 40 -23.82 8.60 0.24
CA ILE A 40 -22.48 8.64 0.84
C ILE A 40 -21.41 8.18 -0.16
N ALA A 41 -21.68 7.10 -0.90
CA ALA A 41 -20.78 6.61 -1.95
C ALA A 41 -20.59 7.64 -3.08
N TYR A 42 -21.67 8.28 -3.53
CA TYR A 42 -21.61 9.36 -4.51
C TYR A 42 -20.78 10.53 -3.98
N LYS A 43 -21.02 10.97 -2.74
CA LYS A 43 -20.26 12.07 -2.13
C LYS A 43 -18.80 11.75 -1.85
N TYR A 44 -18.47 10.48 -1.62
CA TYR A 44 -17.09 10.01 -1.51
C TYR A 44 -16.30 10.24 -2.81
N TYR A 45 -16.96 10.12 -3.96
CA TYR A 45 -16.37 10.36 -5.28
C TYR A 45 -16.40 11.84 -5.71
N GLU A 46 -17.40 12.60 -5.28
CA GLU A 46 -17.67 13.94 -5.83
C GLU A 46 -16.91 15.10 -5.15
N PHE A 47 -15.99 14.86 -4.21
CA PHE A 47 -15.38 15.95 -3.41
C PHE A 47 -13.86 15.92 -3.31
N LEU A 48 -13.25 17.09 -3.57
CA LEU A 48 -11.83 17.49 -3.45
C LEU A 48 -11.29 17.43 -1.99
N TRP A 49 -11.46 16.30 -1.32
CA TRP A 49 -10.90 16.07 0.01
C TRP A 49 -9.70 15.12 -0.09
N LYS A 50 -8.54 15.59 0.37
CA LYS A 50 -7.33 14.78 0.56
C LYS A 50 -7.70 13.46 1.23
N LEU A 51 -7.03 12.37 0.86
CA LEU A 51 -7.26 11.02 1.41
C LEU A 51 -7.40 11.01 2.95
N ILE A 52 -6.70 11.89 3.66
CA ILE A 52 -6.72 11.99 5.11
C ILE A 52 -8.08 12.38 5.71
N HIS A 53 -8.87 13.21 5.03
CA HIS A 53 -10.19 13.60 5.52
C HIS A 53 -11.21 12.47 5.34
N LYS A 54 -11.02 11.65 4.29
CA LYS A 54 -11.84 10.47 4.03
C LYS A 54 -11.60 9.39 5.09
N SER A 55 -10.35 9.14 5.48
CA SER A 55 -10.02 8.17 6.53
C SER A 55 -10.52 8.63 7.91
N LEU A 56 -10.39 9.91 8.24
CA LEU A 56 -10.92 10.48 9.49
C LEU A 56 -12.45 10.37 9.59
N LEU A 57 -13.18 10.63 8.50
CA LEU A 57 -14.63 10.49 8.47
C LEU A 57 -15.06 9.04 8.68
N LEU A 58 -14.38 8.08 8.03
CA LEU A 58 -14.65 6.65 8.21
C LEU A 58 -14.36 6.18 9.64
N LEU A 59 -13.28 6.67 10.25
CA LEU A 59 -12.97 6.40 11.66
C LEU A 59 -14.07 6.94 12.59
N PHE A 60 -14.49 8.19 12.38
CA PHE A 60 -15.56 8.79 13.17
C PHE A 60 -16.89 8.02 13.01
N LEU A 61 -17.26 7.67 11.77
CA LEU A 61 -18.46 6.88 11.49
C LEU A 61 -18.39 5.50 12.16
N GLY A 62 -17.22 4.85 12.13
CA GLY A 62 -16.98 3.58 12.82
C GLY A 62 -17.16 3.69 14.33
N LEU A 63 -16.63 4.75 14.96
CA LEU A 63 -16.81 5.01 16.39
C LEU A 63 -18.28 5.29 16.75
N VAL A 64 -19.01 6.02 15.90
CA VAL A 64 -20.44 6.27 16.09
C VAL A 64 -21.24 4.97 16.01
N ILE A 65 -21.00 4.15 14.99
CA ILE A 65 -21.67 2.84 14.85
C ILE A 65 -21.36 1.97 16.06
N LEU A 66 -20.10 1.88 16.48
CA LEU A 66 -19.69 1.10 17.64
C LEU A 66 -20.38 1.60 18.92
N GLY A 67 -20.41 2.92 19.14
CA GLY A 67 -21.10 3.54 20.28
C GLY A 67 -22.60 3.26 20.28
N VAL A 68 -23.25 3.36 19.11
CA VAL A 68 -24.67 3.04 18.93
C VAL A 68 -24.92 1.56 19.17
N THR A 69 -24.08 0.65 18.65
CA THR A 69 -24.18 -0.79 18.90
C THR A 69 -24.05 -1.09 20.39
N ILE A 70 -23.06 -0.53 21.10
CA ILE A 70 -22.92 -0.70 22.55
C ILE A 70 -24.14 -0.15 23.29
N TYR A 71 -24.64 1.02 22.89
CA TYR A 71 -25.82 1.63 23.49
C TYR A 71 -27.07 0.76 23.33
N PHE A 72 -27.33 0.26 22.12
CA PHE A 72 -28.45 -0.63 21.84
C PHE A 72 -28.29 -2.00 22.48
N GLU A 73 -27.09 -2.57 22.50
CA GLU A 73 -26.81 -3.83 23.20
C GLU A 73 -27.09 -3.68 24.70
N ARG A 74 -26.63 -2.59 25.34
CA ARG A 74 -26.96 -2.30 26.74
C ARG A 74 -28.46 -2.09 26.97
N LYS A 75 -29.18 -1.50 26.02
CA LYS A 75 -30.62 -1.21 26.13
C LYS A 75 -31.50 -2.44 25.86
N LEU A 76 -31.07 -3.34 24.97
CA LEU A 76 -31.77 -4.57 24.58
C LEU A 76 -31.37 -5.80 25.41
N ALA A 77 -30.25 -5.75 26.14
CA ALA A 77 -29.76 -6.85 26.99
C ALA A 77 -30.64 -7.19 28.21
N LYS A 78 -31.84 -6.61 28.36
CA LYS A 78 -32.74 -6.90 29.47
C LYS A 78 -33.51 -8.24 29.34
N THR A 79 -33.33 -9.03 28.28
CA THR A 79 -34.11 -10.27 28.06
C THR A 79 -33.33 -11.55 27.75
N GLU A 80 -32.01 -11.62 27.96
CA GLU A 80 -31.31 -12.92 27.94
C GLU A 80 -30.19 -13.02 29.00
N LYS A 81 -30.30 -14.00 29.90
CA LYS A 81 -29.18 -14.47 30.75
C LYS A 81 -28.15 -15.20 29.87
N LYS A 82 -27.21 -14.49 29.26
CA LYS A 82 -26.06 -15.10 28.59
C LYS A 82 -25.02 -15.53 29.63
N GLY A 83 -24.82 -16.85 29.77
CA GLY A 83 -23.70 -17.45 30.51
C GLY A 83 -22.32 -17.05 29.94
N PRO A 84 -21.20 -17.50 30.54
CA PRO A 84 -19.86 -16.90 30.41
C PRO A 84 -19.14 -17.13 29.05
N ARG A 85 -19.86 -17.15 27.93
CA ARG A 85 -19.28 -17.19 26.57
C ARG A 85 -18.55 -15.90 26.16
N PHE A 86 -18.62 -14.84 26.97
CA PHE A 86 -18.00 -13.54 26.68
C PHE A 86 -16.48 -13.54 26.96
N LYS A 87 -16.00 -14.08 28.09
CA LYS A 87 -14.55 -14.10 28.42
C LYS A 87 -13.72 -14.86 27.39
N GLN A 88 -14.25 -15.96 26.84
CA GLN A 88 -13.55 -16.77 25.84
C GLN A 88 -13.42 -16.06 24.48
N LYS A 89 -14.41 -15.26 24.10
CA LYS A 89 -14.35 -14.42 22.88
C LYS A 89 -13.39 -13.25 23.03
N TRP A 90 -13.32 -12.61 24.21
CA TRP A 90 -12.38 -11.51 24.45
C TRP A 90 -10.92 -11.97 24.47
N ALA A 91 -10.63 -13.13 25.07
CA ALA A 91 -9.29 -13.72 25.01
C ALA A 91 -8.85 -13.99 23.56
N PHE A 92 -9.77 -14.51 22.72
CA PHE A 92 -9.50 -14.75 21.30
C PHE A 92 -9.31 -13.45 20.50
N ILE A 93 -10.14 -12.43 20.75
CA ILE A 93 -9.99 -11.10 20.12
C ILE A 93 -8.66 -10.47 20.51
N LEU A 94 -8.30 -10.52 21.81
CA LEU A 94 -7.06 -9.94 22.31
C LEU A 94 -5.84 -10.68 21.74
N LEU A 95 -5.89 -12.01 21.64
CA LEU A 95 -4.88 -12.81 20.96
C LEU A 95 -4.71 -12.37 19.50
N LEU A 96 -5.81 -12.21 18.75
CA LEU A 96 -5.79 -11.74 17.36
C LEU A 96 -5.17 -10.35 17.22
N VAL A 97 -5.55 -9.41 18.09
CA VAL A 97 -5.00 -8.06 18.11
C VAL A 97 -3.50 -8.09 18.43
N CYS A 98 -3.08 -8.86 19.44
CA CYS A 98 -1.66 -9.02 19.75
C CYS A 98 -0.87 -9.63 18.59
N LEU A 99 -1.44 -10.61 17.89
CA LEU A 99 -0.80 -11.22 16.73
C LEU A 99 -0.64 -10.22 15.58
N GLN A 100 -1.67 -9.41 15.31
CA GLN A 100 -1.62 -8.35 14.30
C GLN A 100 -0.58 -7.28 14.64
N VAL A 101 -0.59 -6.78 15.87
CA VAL A 101 0.38 -5.77 16.34
C VAL A 101 1.79 -6.34 16.31
N GLY A 102 1.98 -7.58 16.76
CA GLY A 102 3.27 -8.26 16.71
C GLY A 102 3.81 -8.39 15.28
N PHE A 103 2.96 -8.79 14.33
CA PHE A 103 3.32 -8.91 12.92
C PHE A 103 3.71 -7.56 12.29
N VAL A 104 2.90 -6.51 12.51
CA VAL A 104 3.19 -5.15 11.99
C VAL A 104 4.47 -4.59 12.61
N SER A 105 4.67 -4.80 13.91
CA SER A 105 5.87 -4.33 14.61
C SER A 105 7.12 -5.05 14.10
N TYR A 106 7.04 -6.37 13.92
CA TYR A 106 8.13 -7.17 13.34
C TYR A 106 8.52 -6.68 11.93
N GLN A 107 7.53 -6.45 11.06
CA GLN A 107 7.76 -5.93 9.72
C GLN A 107 8.41 -4.54 9.75
N SER A 108 7.93 -3.66 10.63
CA SER A 108 8.44 -2.29 10.77
C SER A 108 9.89 -2.28 11.25
N ILE A 109 10.22 -3.05 12.29
CA ILE A 109 11.59 -3.17 12.81
C ILE A 109 12.54 -3.73 11.74
N THR A 110 12.08 -4.74 10.99
CA THR A 110 12.90 -5.35 9.93
C THR A 110 13.22 -4.33 8.83
N ASN A 111 12.24 -3.52 8.43
CA ASN A 111 12.43 -2.46 7.45
C ASN A 111 13.34 -1.34 7.98
N GLU A 112 13.18 -0.92 9.24
CA GLU A 112 14.06 0.07 9.87
C GLU A 112 15.52 -0.41 9.97
N MET A 113 15.72 -1.67 10.37
CA MET A 113 17.06 -2.26 10.40
C MET A 113 17.68 -2.28 9.01
N LEU A 114 16.89 -2.56 7.96
CA LEU A 114 17.35 -2.50 6.58
C LEU A 114 17.73 -1.08 6.16
N LEU A 115 16.97 -0.05 6.57
CA LEU A 115 17.31 1.34 6.28
C LEU A 115 18.60 1.80 7.03
N LYS A 116 18.84 1.28 8.24
CA LYS A 116 20.02 1.63 9.07
C LYS A 116 21.29 0.87 8.66
N GLU A 117 21.19 -0.44 8.46
CA GLU A 117 22.34 -1.32 8.19
C GLU A 117 22.54 -1.63 6.71
N GLY A 118 21.56 -1.30 5.87
CA GLY A 118 21.62 -1.54 4.42
C GLY A 118 22.68 -0.67 3.75
N THR A 119 23.29 -1.23 2.71
CA THR A 119 24.25 -0.50 1.87
C THR A 119 23.46 0.47 1.00
N LEU A 120 23.81 1.76 1.06
CA LEU A 120 23.22 2.77 0.19
C LEU A 120 23.83 2.64 -1.20
N ILE A 121 23.00 2.42 -2.21
CA ILE A 121 23.39 2.39 -3.60
C ILE A 121 22.61 3.46 -4.37
N LYS A 122 23.27 4.11 -5.32
CA LYS A 122 22.62 5.02 -6.28
C LYS A 122 22.40 4.27 -7.57
N VAL A 123 21.20 4.33 -8.12
CA VAL A 123 20.84 3.64 -9.36
C VAL A 123 20.22 4.67 -10.30
N LYS A 124 20.60 4.61 -11.57
CA LYS A 124 20.06 5.49 -12.59
C LYS A 124 18.63 5.08 -12.96
N LEU A 125 17.75 6.06 -13.05
CA LEU A 125 16.38 5.90 -13.53
C LEU A 125 16.34 6.04 -15.04
N GLU A 126 15.47 5.26 -15.66
CA GLU A 126 15.07 5.43 -17.04
C GLU A 126 13.72 6.16 -17.10
N PRO A 127 13.51 7.03 -18.11
CA PRO A 127 12.25 7.72 -18.27
C PRO A 127 11.11 6.72 -18.50
N VAL A 128 10.04 6.87 -17.70
CA VAL A 128 8.80 6.09 -17.81
C VAL A 128 7.68 7.06 -18.16
N ASP A 129 6.82 6.69 -19.10
CA ASP A 129 5.62 7.49 -19.39
C ASP A 129 4.68 7.50 -18.15
N PRO A 130 4.17 8.67 -17.73
CA PRO A 130 3.26 8.75 -16.59
C PRO A 130 1.97 7.99 -16.91
N ARG A 131 1.63 6.99 -16.09
CA ARG A 131 0.36 6.25 -16.19
C ARG A 131 -0.55 6.56 -15.01
N SER A 132 -1.71 7.14 -15.36
CA SER A 132 -2.96 7.29 -14.59
C SER A 132 -3.01 8.40 -13.52
N LEU A 133 -3.66 9.50 -13.89
CA LEU A 133 -4.13 10.60 -13.02
C LEU A 133 -5.20 10.18 -11.98
N LEU A 134 -5.73 8.95 -12.05
CA LEU A 134 -6.99 8.58 -11.38
C LEU A 134 -6.82 7.63 -10.19
N GLN A 135 -5.61 7.12 -9.94
CA GLN A 135 -5.38 6.05 -8.94
C GLN A 135 -4.66 6.55 -7.67
N GLY A 136 -4.48 7.88 -7.54
CA GLY A 136 -3.62 8.52 -6.56
C GLY A 136 -2.23 8.81 -7.13
N ASP A 137 -1.45 9.66 -6.47
CA ASP A 137 -0.12 10.03 -6.95
C ASP A 137 0.92 9.02 -6.46
N TYR A 138 1.32 8.13 -7.36
CA TYR A 138 2.51 7.30 -7.20
C TYR A 138 3.29 7.34 -8.51
N VAL A 139 4.61 7.35 -8.41
CA VAL A 139 5.51 7.34 -9.55
C VAL A 139 5.96 5.90 -9.79
N THR A 140 5.88 5.47 -11.04
CA THR A 140 6.47 4.20 -11.47
C THR A 140 7.90 4.46 -11.91
N LEU A 141 8.85 3.82 -11.24
CA LEU A 141 10.28 3.94 -11.51
C LEU A 141 10.72 2.75 -12.36
N ARG A 142 11.55 3.01 -13.38
CA ARG A 142 12.28 1.98 -14.11
C ARG A 142 13.77 2.23 -13.92
N TYR A 143 14.51 1.18 -13.61
CA TYR A 143 15.95 1.29 -13.36
C TYR A 143 16.72 0.81 -14.60
N ASP A 144 17.88 1.41 -14.86
CA ASP A 144 18.82 0.93 -15.89
C ASP A 144 19.24 -0.54 -15.61
N ILE A 145 19.41 -0.87 -14.33
CA ILE A 145 19.74 -2.22 -13.88
C ILE A 145 18.59 -3.23 -14.01
N SER A 146 17.37 -2.81 -14.38
CA SER A 146 16.26 -3.73 -14.62
C SER A 146 16.39 -4.46 -15.95
N THR A 147 17.15 -3.89 -16.90
CA THR A 147 17.37 -4.49 -18.22
C THR A 147 18.62 -5.38 -18.17
N ILE A 148 18.40 -6.69 -18.24
CA ILE A 148 19.44 -7.72 -18.12
C ILE A 148 19.52 -8.50 -19.44
N PRO A 149 20.48 -8.18 -20.33
CA PRO A 149 20.60 -8.83 -21.65
C PRO A 149 20.78 -10.36 -21.55
N ASP A 150 21.45 -10.84 -20.51
CA ASP A 150 21.67 -12.27 -20.27
C ASP A 150 20.37 -13.05 -20.02
N LEU A 151 19.26 -12.36 -19.72
CA LEU A 151 17.94 -12.95 -19.51
C LEU A 151 16.99 -12.75 -20.71
N ASP A 152 17.43 -12.12 -21.79
CA ASP A 152 16.57 -11.77 -22.95
C ASP A 152 16.06 -13.00 -23.71
N ASN A 153 16.85 -14.08 -23.76
CA ASN A 153 16.45 -15.36 -24.36
C ASN A 153 15.76 -16.31 -23.38
N SER A 154 15.56 -15.90 -22.13
CA SER A 154 14.92 -16.75 -21.12
C SER A 154 13.39 -16.64 -21.24
N SER A 155 12.71 -17.77 -21.39
CA SER A 155 11.24 -17.85 -21.25
C SER A 155 10.78 -17.74 -19.79
N MET A 156 11.65 -17.31 -18.89
CA MET A 156 11.43 -17.28 -17.46
C MET A 156 10.57 -16.07 -17.11
N SER A 157 9.39 -16.30 -16.55
CA SER A 157 8.53 -15.24 -16.01
C SER A 157 8.23 -15.56 -14.55
N ASN A 158 8.30 -14.53 -13.70
CA ASN A 158 8.06 -14.58 -12.26
C ASN A 158 9.04 -15.47 -11.46
N GLU A 159 10.24 -15.70 -12.00
CA GLU A 159 11.29 -16.43 -11.31
C GLU A 159 12.15 -15.51 -10.45
N LYS A 160 12.63 -16.03 -9.30
CA LYS A 160 13.49 -15.28 -8.39
C LYS A 160 14.92 -15.30 -8.92
N VAL A 161 15.47 -14.12 -9.15
CA VAL A 161 16.84 -13.94 -9.62
C VAL A 161 17.64 -13.12 -8.62
N LYS A 162 18.97 -13.28 -8.63
CA LYS A 162 19.88 -12.36 -7.95
C LYS A 162 20.78 -11.70 -8.96
N VAL A 163 20.88 -10.39 -8.88
CA VAL A 163 21.67 -9.57 -9.79
C VAL A 163 22.83 -8.98 -8.99
N VAL A 164 24.04 -9.04 -9.54
CA VAL A 164 25.21 -8.39 -8.95
C VAL A 164 25.34 -6.99 -9.54
N LEU A 165 25.41 -6.01 -8.65
CA LEU A 165 25.63 -4.62 -8.96
C LEU A 165 27.04 -4.22 -8.55
N ARG A 166 27.66 -3.37 -9.37
CA ARG A 166 28.97 -2.79 -9.11
C ARG A 166 28.93 -1.29 -9.30
N GLU A 167 29.64 -0.61 -8.43
CA GLU A 167 29.82 0.83 -8.49
C GLU A 167 30.70 1.22 -9.68
N ASN A 168 30.20 2.17 -10.48
CA ASN A 168 30.94 2.85 -11.55
C ASN A 168 31.63 4.11 -10.99
N GLU A 169 32.45 4.77 -11.82
CA GLU A 169 33.27 5.93 -11.42
C GLU A 169 32.46 7.10 -10.80
N ASP A 170 31.16 7.22 -11.11
CA ASP A 170 30.27 8.26 -10.60
C ASP A 170 29.54 7.90 -9.28
N ASN A 171 29.94 6.83 -8.58
CA ASN A 171 29.20 6.22 -7.46
C ASN A 171 27.79 5.72 -7.82
N ILE A 172 27.55 5.45 -9.11
CA ILE A 172 26.30 4.86 -9.62
C ILE A 172 26.51 3.37 -9.80
N TYR A 173 25.63 2.57 -9.22
CA TYR A 173 25.67 1.12 -9.32
C TYR A 173 25.00 0.67 -10.61
N GLY A 174 25.80 0.00 -11.46
CA GLY A 174 25.36 -0.62 -12.70
C GLY A 174 25.34 -2.15 -12.59
N TYR A 175 24.71 -2.79 -13.58
CA TYR A 175 24.71 -4.23 -13.71
C TYR A 175 26.12 -4.75 -14.00
N ALA A 176 26.66 -5.62 -13.14
CA ALA A 176 28.02 -6.11 -13.26
C ALA A 176 28.17 -7.28 -14.24
N GLY A 177 27.09 -7.76 -14.87
CA GLY A 177 27.10 -8.92 -15.77
C GLY A 177 26.94 -10.28 -15.09
N TYR A 178 26.67 -10.35 -13.78
CA TYR A 178 26.46 -11.62 -13.06
C TYR A 178 25.02 -11.76 -12.59
N VAL A 179 24.39 -12.87 -12.96
CA VAL A 179 23.01 -13.20 -12.59
C VAL A 179 22.98 -14.63 -12.06
N TYR A 180 22.27 -14.80 -10.95
CA TYR A 180 21.92 -16.10 -10.42
C TYR A 180 20.45 -16.36 -10.70
N ALA A 181 20.17 -17.35 -11.54
CA ALA A 181 18.84 -17.79 -11.93
C ALA A 181 18.79 -19.33 -11.91
N ASP A 182 17.63 -19.90 -11.58
CA ASP A 182 17.42 -21.36 -11.54
C ASP A 182 18.50 -22.19 -10.78
N GLY A 183 19.04 -21.62 -9.70
CA GLY A 183 20.02 -22.31 -8.88
C GLY A 183 21.47 -22.24 -9.38
N GLU A 184 21.73 -21.61 -10.53
CA GLU A 184 23.06 -21.48 -11.10
C GLU A 184 23.42 -20.03 -11.45
N TRP A 185 24.71 -19.74 -11.49
CA TRP A 185 25.22 -18.46 -11.99
C TRP A 185 25.42 -18.54 -13.50
N ASN A 186 25.06 -17.49 -14.23
CA ASN A 186 25.37 -17.36 -15.66
C ASN A 186 26.86 -17.56 -15.98
N ARG A 187 27.74 -17.19 -15.05
CA ARG A 187 29.20 -17.36 -15.15
C ARG A 187 29.82 -17.50 -13.75
N PRO A 188 31.02 -18.11 -13.61
CA PRO A 188 31.63 -18.33 -12.30
C PRO A 188 31.84 -17.00 -11.56
N TYR A 189 31.09 -16.81 -10.48
CA TYR A 189 31.09 -15.58 -9.71
C TYR A 189 31.96 -15.71 -8.46
N LYS A 190 32.89 -14.77 -8.30
CA LYS A 190 33.62 -14.55 -7.05
C LYS A 190 33.33 -13.13 -6.59
N LYS A 191 32.77 -12.99 -5.39
CA LYS A 191 32.42 -11.70 -4.81
C LYS A 191 33.65 -10.79 -4.72
N GLN A 192 33.59 -9.63 -5.36
CA GLN A 192 34.61 -8.59 -5.26
C GLN A 192 34.24 -7.56 -4.19
N LEU A 193 35.22 -6.77 -3.77
CA LEU A 193 35.00 -5.67 -2.83
C LEU A 193 34.13 -4.60 -3.51
N GLY A 194 33.02 -4.21 -2.88
CA GLY A 194 32.04 -3.27 -3.44
C GLY A 194 30.87 -3.91 -4.19
N ASP A 195 30.90 -5.23 -4.45
CA ASP A 195 29.78 -5.93 -5.09
C ASP A 195 28.55 -5.99 -4.16
N VAL A 196 27.42 -5.51 -4.67
CA VAL A 196 26.12 -5.55 -4.00
C VAL A 196 25.22 -6.53 -4.73
N ILE A 197 24.66 -7.49 -4.00
CA ILE A 197 23.73 -8.48 -4.58
C ILE A 197 22.33 -8.04 -4.25
N ILE A 198 21.51 -7.80 -5.26
CA ILE A 198 20.09 -7.45 -5.13
C ILE A 198 19.22 -8.62 -5.60
N ASN A 199 18.15 -8.90 -4.87
CA ASN A 199 17.16 -9.90 -5.27
C ASN A 199 16.10 -9.24 -6.14
N GLY A 200 15.70 -9.91 -7.21
CA GLY A 200 14.61 -9.48 -8.08
C GLY A 200 13.76 -10.65 -8.55
N LYS A 201 12.76 -10.32 -9.36
CA LYS A 201 11.93 -11.27 -10.08
C LYS A 201 11.88 -10.92 -11.55
N THR A 202 11.99 -11.91 -12.41
CA THR A 202 11.81 -11.69 -13.85
C THR A 202 10.34 -11.37 -14.14
N ASN A 203 10.07 -10.35 -14.94
CA ASN A 203 8.71 -9.98 -15.35
C ASN A 203 8.47 -10.36 -16.82
N ARG A 204 9.35 -9.85 -17.68
CA ARG A 204 9.42 -10.13 -19.12
C ARG A 204 10.82 -10.65 -19.46
N PRO A 205 11.02 -11.26 -20.63
CA PRO A 205 12.36 -11.59 -21.11
C PRO A 205 13.27 -10.36 -21.01
N GLY A 206 14.42 -10.53 -20.37
CA GLY A 206 15.38 -9.45 -20.12
C GLY A 206 14.99 -8.41 -19.06
N GLU A 207 13.80 -8.46 -18.45
CA GLU A 207 13.32 -7.45 -17.49
C GLU A 207 13.21 -8.00 -16.07
N VAL A 208 13.90 -7.38 -15.11
CA VAL A 208 13.89 -7.73 -13.69
C VAL A 208 13.28 -6.62 -12.84
N ILE A 209 12.34 -7.01 -11.97
CA ILE A 209 11.68 -6.17 -10.97
C ILE A 209 12.24 -6.49 -9.59
N TYR A 210 12.75 -5.48 -8.89
CA TYR A 210 13.38 -5.56 -7.56
C TYR A 210 12.39 -5.31 -6.41
N GLY A 211 11.15 -4.93 -6.70
CA GLY A 211 10.11 -4.64 -5.71
C GLY A 211 10.21 -3.23 -5.12
N THR A 212 10.92 -2.34 -5.80
CA THR A 212 11.14 -0.93 -5.41
C THR A 212 10.74 0.06 -6.50
N GLU A 213 10.04 -0.41 -7.54
CA GLU A 213 9.65 0.34 -8.74
C GLU A 213 8.44 1.25 -8.51
N SER A 214 7.87 1.28 -7.30
CA SER A 214 6.71 2.10 -6.96
C SER A 214 7.05 3.05 -5.82
N PHE A 215 6.96 4.35 -6.08
CA PHE A 215 7.21 5.40 -5.10
C PHE A 215 5.94 6.19 -4.84
N PHE A 216 5.46 6.17 -3.59
CA PHE A 216 4.26 6.90 -3.19
C PHE A 216 4.63 8.33 -2.82
N VAL A 217 3.94 9.29 -3.42
CA VAL A 217 4.20 10.72 -3.26
C VAL A 217 2.94 11.42 -2.74
N PRO A 218 3.09 12.62 -2.14
CA PRO A 218 1.94 13.44 -1.79
C PRO A 218 1.08 13.78 -3.01
N GLU A 219 -0.23 13.98 -2.77
CA GLU A 219 -1.14 14.40 -3.84
C GLU A 219 -0.68 15.71 -4.51
N GLY A 220 -0.48 15.69 -5.83
CA GLY A 220 -0.06 16.81 -6.67
C GLY A 220 1.43 16.85 -7.05
N GLU A 221 2.29 16.07 -6.40
CA GLU A 221 3.77 16.15 -6.58
C GLU A 221 4.34 15.07 -7.53
N GLY A 222 3.52 14.10 -7.95
CA GLY A 222 4.03 12.95 -8.71
C GLY A 222 4.52 13.25 -10.11
N ILE A 223 3.88 14.18 -10.81
CA ILE A 223 4.27 14.52 -12.20
C ILE A 223 5.63 15.22 -12.21
N GLU A 224 5.81 16.24 -11.35
CA GLU A 224 7.08 16.98 -11.28
C GLU A 224 8.24 16.10 -10.84
N LEU A 225 8.02 15.17 -9.89
CA LEU A 225 9.06 14.24 -9.48
C LEU A 225 9.39 13.26 -10.62
N GLN A 226 8.40 12.75 -11.34
CA GLN A 226 8.63 11.79 -12.42
C GLN A 226 9.40 12.39 -13.60
N ASP A 227 9.15 13.66 -13.93
CA ASP A 227 9.80 14.34 -15.06
C ASP A 227 11.25 14.75 -14.74
N ASN A 228 11.57 15.02 -13.47
CA ASN A 228 12.90 15.51 -13.07
C ASN A 228 13.80 14.44 -12.44
N ALA A 229 13.24 13.31 -12.00
CA ALA A 229 13.98 12.26 -11.33
C ALA A 229 14.93 11.51 -12.26
N GLU A 230 16.23 11.56 -11.97
CA GLU A 230 17.27 10.85 -12.71
C GLU A 230 17.93 9.74 -11.87
N ILE A 231 17.94 9.89 -10.55
CA ILE A 231 18.68 9.02 -9.62
C ILE A 231 17.76 8.52 -8.51
N ALA A 232 17.77 7.21 -8.29
CA ALA A 232 17.13 6.58 -7.15
C ALA A 232 18.16 6.10 -6.13
N TYR A 233 17.85 6.34 -4.86
CA TYR A 233 18.65 5.90 -3.72
C TYR A 233 18.02 4.66 -3.12
N LEU A 234 18.68 3.51 -3.27
CA LEU A 234 18.22 2.23 -2.71
C LEU A 234 19.09 1.81 -1.53
N ARG A 235 18.48 1.18 -0.54
CA ARG A 235 19.15 0.50 0.58
C ARG A 235 19.06 -1.00 0.38
N VAL A 236 20.21 -1.64 0.17
CA VAL A 236 20.29 -3.10 -0.05
C VAL A 236 20.88 -3.80 1.17
N GLY A 237 20.13 -4.75 1.72
CA GLY A 237 20.51 -5.53 2.88
C GLY A 237 21.41 -6.72 2.52
N LYS A 238 22.05 -7.32 3.52
CA LYS A 238 22.94 -8.49 3.35
C LYS A 238 22.24 -9.70 2.71
N LYS A 239 20.91 -9.80 2.83
CA LYS A 239 20.09 -10.85 2.21
C LYS A 239 19.69 -10.54 0.76
N GLY A 240 20.00 -9.35 0.25
CA GLY A 240 19.63 -8.86 -1.09
C GLY A 240 18.26 -8.19 -1.17
N ASN A 241 17.59 -7.95 -0.04
CA ASN A 241 16.35 -7.16 -0.01
C ASN A 241 16.69 -5.69 -0.22
N ALA A 242 15.96 -5.03 -1.12
CA ALA A 242 16.11 -3.61 -1.39
C ALA A 242 14.91 -2.82 -0.85
N LEU A 243 15.17 -1.59 -0.41
CA LEU A 243 14.15 -0.59 -0.11
C LEU A 243 14.55 0.73 -0.79
N LEU A 244 13.58 1.38 -1.41
CA LEU A 244 13.75 2.73 -1.93
C LEU A 244 13.75 3.72 -0.76
N GLN A 245 14.81 4.53 -0.67
CA GLN A 245 14.95 5.55 0.36
C GLN A 245 14.52 6.93 -0.16
N ASN A 246 14.96 7.31 -1.36
CA ASN A 246 14.62 8.59 -1.98
C ASN A 246 14.81 8.55 -3.50
N VAL A 247 14.23 9.53 -4.18
CA VAL A 247 14.39 9.78 -5.61
C VAL A 247 14.80 11.26 -5.78
N GLU A 248 15.77 11.51 -6.65
CA GLU A 248 16.31 12.84 -6.99
C GLU A 248 16.36 13.05 -8.50
#